data_AF-A0A6C0K519-F1
#
_entry.id   AF-A0A6C0K519-F1
#
_cell.length_a   1.000
_cell.length_b   1.000
_cell.length_c   1.000
_cell.angle_alpha   90.00
_cell.angle_beta   90.00
_cell.angle_gamma   90.00
#
_symmetry.space_group_name_H-M   'P 1'
#
loop_
_entity.id
_entity.type
_entity.pdbx_description
1 polymer ?
#
loop_
_entity_poly.entity_id
_entity_poly.type
_entity_poly.pdbx_seq_one_letter_code
_entity_poly.pdbx_strand_id
1 'polypeptide(L)'
;MQAAHSRRLQREIRNYHDNGLSYIVSKYYDLSYDPNNILHWSANLHCLPVKWHEGKNYAIDIILTDDYPLSPPTVRFLNTVNCQCVHPDTGIMSCSILNKNGGARNWSPALTIPGLIMSIISILTDEDSKRIY
;
A
#
# COMPACT_ATOMS: atom_id res chain seq x y z
N MET A 1 25.03 -13.74 -5.61
CA MET A 1 24.42 -13.89 -4.27
C MET A 1 22.97 -13.41 -4.37
N GLN A 2 21.98 -14.30 -4.47
CA GLN A 2 20.58 -13.90 -4.38
C GLN A 2 20.30 -13.50 -2.93
N ALA A 3 20.13 -12.21 -2.69
CA ALA A 3 19.99 -11.69 -1.34
C ALA A 3 18.62 -12.06 -0.75
N ALA A 4 18.60 -12.28 0.57
CA ALA A 4 17.59 -13.07 1.28
C ALA A 4 16.14 -12.53 1.20
N HIS A 5 15.97 -11.25 0.84
CA HIS A 5 14.68 -10.61 0.52
C HIS A 5 13.94 -11.28 -0.65
N SER A 6 14.69 -11.99 -1.52
CA SER A 6 14.19 -12.72 -2.69
C SER A 6 13.05 -13.70 -2.37
N ARG A 7 13.15 -14.52 -1.32
CA ARG A 7 12.22 -15.65 -1.13
C ARG A 7 10.83 -15.23 -0.68
N ARG A 8 10.72 -14.22 0.20
CA ARG A 8 9.43 -13.73 0.67
C ARG A 8 8.68 -13.02 -0.45
N LEU A 9 9.35 -12.10 -1.13
CA LEU A 9 8.76 -11.32 -2.21
C LEU A 9 8.37 -12.22 -3.39
N GLN A 10 9.21 -13.20 -3.77
CA GLN A 10 8.86 -14.21 -4.77
C GLN A 10 7.62 -15.01 -4.38
N ARG A 11 7.45 -15.36 -3.10
CA ARG A 11 6.24 -16.04 -2.63
C ARG A 11 5.01 -15.14 -2.74
N GLU A 12 5.14 -13.84 -2.44
CA GLU A 12 4.03 -12.90 -2.61
C GLU A 12 3.65 -12.71 -4.08
N ILE A 13 4.63 -12.55 -4.97
CA ILE A 13 4.42 -12.48 -6.42
C ILE A 13 3.73 -13.75 -6.93
N ARG A 14 4.22 -14.92 -6.50
CA ARG A 14 3.62 -16.20 -6.88
C ARG A 14 2.19 -16.31 -6.38
N ASN A 15 1.94 -16.00 -5.11
CA ASN A 15 0.60 -16.06 -4.54
C ASN A 15 -0.34 -15.07 -5.24
N TYR A 16 0.15 -13.88 -5.60
CA TYR A 16 -0.61 -12.89 -6.35
C TYR A 16 -0.94 -13.38 -7.76
N HIS A 17 0.01 -14.01 -8.45
CA HIS A 17 -0.20 -14.57 -9.78
C HIS A 17 -1.15 -15.79 -9.76
N ASP A 18 -0.98 -16.70 -8.80
CA ASP A 18 -1.73 -17.95 -8.73
C ASP A 18 -3.16 -17.75 -8.24
N ASN A 19 -3.39 -16.80 -7.31
CA ASN A 19 -4.71 -16.58 -6.72
C ASN A 19 -5.41 -15.30 -7.24
N GLY A 20 -4.65 -14.35 -7.78
CA GLY A 20 -5.17 -13.04 -8.16
C GLY A 20 -5.77 -12.27 -6.98
N LEU A 21 -6.45 -11.17 -7.30
CA LEU A 21 -7.41 -10.55 -6.39
C LEU A 21 -8.76 -11.21 -6.57
N SER A 22 -9.52 -11.37 -5.49
CA SER A 22 -10.92 -11.78 -5.62
C SER A 22 -11.68 -10.73 -6.44
N TYR A 23 -12.72 -11.16 -7.17
CA TYR A 23 -13.52 -10.25 -8.00
C TYR A 23 -14.04 -9.03 -7.20
N ILE A 24 -14.45 -9.23 -5.94
CA ILE A 24 -14.90 -8.15 -5.07
C ILE A 24 -13.76 -7.15 -4.80
N VAL A 25 -12.56 -7.65 -4.52
CA VAL A 25 -11.40 -6.82 -4.20
C VAL A 25 -10.88 -6.07 -5.43
N SER A 26 -10.88 -6.72 -6.60
CA SER A 26 -10.47 -6.10 -7.87
C SER A 26 -11.32 -4.89 -8.29
N LYS A 27 -12.51 -4.71 -7.70
CA LYS A 27 -13.32 -3.49 -7.91
C LYS A 27 -12.76 -2.26 -7.20
N TYR A 28 -12.00 -2.47 -6.13
CA TYR A 28 -11.50 -1.40 -5.26
C TYR A 28 -10.04 -1.07 -5.52
N TYR A 29 -9.25 -2.02 -6.03
CA TYR A 29 -7.91 -1.71 -6.48
C TYR A 29 -7.35 -2.70 -7.51
N ASP A 30 -6.41 -2.18 -8.30
CA ASP A 30 -5.49 -2.96 -9.11
C ASP A 30 -4.09 -2.92 -8.49
N LEU A 31 -3.31 -3.99 -8.66
CA LEU A 31 -1.94 -4.09 -8.17
C LEU A 31 -1.02 -4.68 -9.26
N SER A 32 0.16 -4.11 -9.39
CA SER A 32 1.19 -4.55 -10.34
C SER A 32 2.58 -4.29 -9.78
N TYR A 33 3.60 -4.92 -10.35
CA TYR A 33 5.01 -4.71 -10.03
C TYR A 33 5.82 -4.52 -11.30
N ASP A 34 6.95 -3.83 -11.21
CA ASP A 34 7.87 -3.68 -12.33
C ASP A 34 8.64 -5.00 -12.55
N PRO A 35 8.53 -5.65 -13.72
CA PRO A 35 9.27 -6.87 -14.02
C PRO A 35 10.81 -6.70 -13.97
N ASN A 36 11.31 -5.50 -14.22
CA ASN A 36 12.75 -5.19 -14.18
C ASN A 36 13.22 -4.83 -12.77
N ASN A 37 12.30 -4.37 -11.92
CA ASN A 37 12.57 -4.02 -10.54
C ASN A 37 11.42 -4.48 -9.63
N ILE A 38 11.50 -5.73 -9.17
CA ILE A 38 10.46 -6.31 -8.30
C ILE A 38 10.31 -5.61 -6.95
N LEU A 39 11.22 -4.70 -6.58
CA LEU A 39 11.09 -3.84 -5.39
C LEU A 39 10.17 -2.65 -5.63
N HIS A 40 9.72 -2.44 -6.86
CA HIS A 40 8.85 -1.35 -7.25
C HIS A 40 7.48 -1.89 -7.63
N TRP A 41 6.46 -1.43 -6.91
CA TRP A 41 5.07 -1.82 -7.09
C TRP A 41 4.20 -0.60 -7.34
N SER A 42 3.13 -0.79 -8.09
CA SER A 42 2.15 0.24 -8.40
C SER A 42 0.76 -0.29 -8.15
N ALA A 43 -0.04 0.49 -7.45
CA ALA A 43 -1.45 0.18 -7.20
C ALA A 43 -2.33 1.35 -7.63
N ASN A 44 -3.53 1.04 -8.08
CA ASN A 44 -4.55 2.06 -8.33
C ASN A 44 -5.76 1.75 -7.46
N LEU A 45 -6.19 2.71 -6.63
CA LEU A 45 -7.40 2.59 -5.84
C LEU A 45 -8.57 3.24 -6.59
N HIS A 46 -9.70 2.56 -6.57
CA HIS A 46 -10.92 2.92 -7.27
C HIS A 46 -12.13 2.74 -6.36
N CYS A 47 -13.20 3.50 -6.62
CA CYS A 47 -14.52 3.24 -6.05
C CYS A 47 -14.53 3.11 -4.50
N LEU A 48 -13.74 3.93 -3.79
CA LEU A 48 -13.70 3.87 -2.33
C LEU A 48 -15.10 4.13 -1.75
N PRO A 49 -15.56 3.35 -0.75
CA PRO A 49 -16.95 3.33 -0.30
C PRO A 49 -17.31 4.49 0.64
N VAL A 50 -16.81 5.71 0.38
CA VAL A 50 -17.03 6.90 1.22
C VAL A 50 -17.20 8.18 0.39
N LYS A 51 -18.11 9.06 0.83
CA LYS A 51 -18.50 10.27 0.08
C LYS A 51 -17.33 11.22 -0.22
N TRP A 52 -16.37 11.38 0.68
CA TRP A 52 -15.25 12.32 0.47
C TRP A 52 -14.19 11.82 -0.54
N HIS A 53 -14.25 10.54 -0.91
CA HIS A 53 -13.45 9.92 -1.96
C HIS A 53 -14.28 9.45 -3.16
N GLU A 54 -15.57 9.78 -3.20
CA GLU A 54 -16.48 9.40 -4.28
C GLU A 54 -15.99 9.92 -5.64
N GLY A 55 -15.99 9.04 -6.64
CA GLY A 55 -15.56 9.35 -8.00
C GLY A 55 -14.04 9.58 -8.18
N LYS A 56 -13.23 9.40 -7.12
CA LYS A 56 -11.78 9.61 -7.20
C LYS A 56 -11.04 8.29 -7.41
N ASN A 57 -9.96 8.39 -8.16
CA ASN A 57 -8.99 7.32 -8.36
C ASN A 57 -7.64 7.78 -7.78
N TYR A 58 -6.93 6.88 -7.11
CA TYR A 58 -5.63 7.17 -6.51
C TYR A 58 -4.57 6.21 -7.04
N ALA A 59 -3.62 6.75 -7.80
CA ALA A 59 -2.41 6.02 -8.14
C ALA A 59 -1.43 6.07 -6.96
N ILE A 60 -0.95 4.89 -6.58
CA ILE A 60 -0.05 4.67 -5.46
C ILE A 60 1.23 4.05 -5.98
N ASP A 61 2.32 4.66 -5.59
CA ASP A 61 3.67 4.20 -5.83
C ASP A 61 4.23 3.58 -4.55
N ILE A 62 4.72 2.34 -4.64
CA ILE A 62 5.19 1.54 -3.51
C ILE A 62 6.63 1.10 -3.78
N ILE A 63 7.54 1.56 -2.93
CA ILE A 63 8.96 1.29 -3.05
C ILE A 63 9.37 0.43 -1.86
N LEU A 64 9.67 -0.84 -2.11
CA LEU A 64 10.21 -1.76 -1.12
C LEU A 64 11.67 -1.39 -0.84
N THR A 65 12.05 -1.48 0.43
CA THR A 65 13.46 -1.30 0.84
C THR A 65 14.25 -2.59 0.61
N ASP A 66 15.58 -2.49 0.53
CA ASP A 66 16.45 -3.66 0.44
C ASP A 66 16.31 -4.61 1.64
N ASP A 67 15.92 -4.06 2.79
CA ASP A 67 15.66 -4.80 4.03
C ASP A 67 14.25 -5.43 4.09
N TYR A 68 13.44 -5.32 3.04
CA TYR A 68 12.09 -5.88 3.03
C TYR A 68 12.10 -7.41 3.25
N PRO A 69 11.23 -7.97 4.12
CA PRO A 69 10.10 -7.35 4.82
C PRO A 69 10.42 -6.81 6.22
N LEU A 70 11.68 -6.78 6.66
CA LEU A 70 12.04 -6.31 8.02
C LEU A 70 11.78 -4.81 8.19
N SER A 71 11.96 -4.04 7.12
CA SER A 71 11.62 -2.63 7.06
C SER A 71 10.35 -2.43 6.22
N PRO A 72 9.48 -1.46 6.59
CA PRO A 72 8.30 -1.13 5.80
C PRO A 72 8.67 -0.59 4.42
N PRO A 73 7.78 -0.71 3.43
CA PRO A 73 7.92 -0.01 2.17
C PRO A 73 7.63 1.49 2.33
N THR A 74 8.13 2.29 1.41
CA THR A 74 7.68 3.68 1.24
C THR A 74 6.44 3.69 0.36
N VAL A 75 5.38 4.35 0.82
CA VAL A 75 4.12 4.49 0.08
C VAL A 75 3.91 5.95 -0.27
N ARG A 76 3.68 6.24 -1.55
CA ARG A 76 3.44 7.59 -2.06
C ARG A 76 2.21 7.63 -2.95
N PHE A 77 1.30 8.55 -2.68
CA PHE A 77 0.21 8.88 -3.58
C PHE A 77 0.68 9.85 -4.65
N LEU A 78 0.35 9.56 -5.91
CA LEU A 78 0.64 10.44 -7.04
C LEU A 78 -0.43 11.54 -7.19
N ASN A 79 -1.62 11.33 -6.60
CA ASN A 79 -2.72 12.27 -6.59
C ASN A 79 -2.81 12.98 -5.23
N THR A 80 -3.40 14.17 -5.21
CA THR A 80 -3.74 14.85 -3.95
C THR A 80 -4.85 14.06 -3.22
N VAL A 81 -4.58 13.67 -1.98
CA VAL A 81 -5.51 12.88 -1.16
C VAL A 81 -5.99 13.71 0.02
N ASN A 82 -7.30 13.69 0.25
CA ASN A 82 -7.87 14.24 1.48
C ASN A 82 -7.71 13.24 2.64
N CYS A 83 -6.50 13.13 3.18
CA CYS A 83 -6.18 12.25 4.30
C CYS A 83 -5.05 12.88 5.14
N GLN A 84 -5.21 12.94 6.46
CA GLN A 84 -4.22 13.47 7.40
C GLN A 84 -2.91 12.69 7.37
N CYS A 85 -2.98 11.38 7.12
CA CYS A 85 -1.80 10.52 6.99
C CYS A 85 -1.03 10.72 5.69
N VAL A 86 -1.52 11.51 4.73
CA VAL A 86 -0.83 11.74 3.45
C VAL A 86 -0.35 13.18 3.39
N HIS A 87 0.96 13.37 3.24
CA HIS A 87 1.54 14.71 3.11
C HIS A 87 0.98 15.39 1.85
N PRO A 88 0.43 16.62 1.95
CA PRO A 88 -0.28 17.26 0.83
C PRO A 88 0.60 17.51 -0.39
N ASP A 89 1.86 17.92 -0.20
CA ASP A 89 2.75 18.27 -1.31
C ASP A 89 3.55 17.07 -1.87
N THR A 90 4.06 16.19 -1.00
CA THR A 90 4.91 15.07 -1.42
C THR A 90 4.13 13.80 -1.72
N GLY A 91 2.88 13.70 -1.28
CA GLY A 91 2.05 12.50 -1.38
C GLY A 91 2.52 11.33 -0.51
N ILE A 92 3.58 11.50 0.29
CA ILE A 92 4.11 10.43 1.14
C ILE A 92 3.10 10.12 2.25
N MET A 93 2.78 8.83 2.40
CA MET A 93 1.93 8.36 3.48
C MET A 93 2.76 8.06 4.74
N SER A 94 2.33 8.63 5.86
CA SER A 94 2.90 8.43 7.19
C SER A 94 1.80 7.99 8.15
N CYS A 95 1.79 6.71 8.49
CA CYS A 95 0.84 6.11 9.42
C CYS A 95 1.53 5.01 10.24
N SER A 96 0.88 4.55 11.33
CA SER A 96 1.49 3.57 12.23
C SER A 96 1.89 2.29 11.49
N ILE A 97 1.09 1.80 10.54
CA ILE A 97 1.39 0.57 9.80
C ILE A 97 2.68 0.67 8.96
N LEU A 98 3.17 1.88 8.67
CA LEU A 98 4.44 2.15 7.98
C LEU A 98 5.57 2.56 8.95
N ASN A 99 5.34 2.48 10.26
CA ASN A 99 6.32 2.80 11.29
C ASN A 99 7.04 1.52 11.74
N LYS A 100 8.37 1.53 11.76
CA LYS A 100 9.20 0.38 12.18
C LYS A 100 9.30 0.23 13.72
N ASN A 101 8.93 1.25 14.50
CA ASN A 101 9.22 1.33 15.92
C ASN A 101 8.23 0.54 16.81
N GLY A 102 8.17 -0.79 16.70
CA GLY A 102 7.84 -1.72 17.79
C GLY A 102 6.50 -1.62 18.55
N GLY A 103 5.39 -1.21 17.92
CA GLY A 103 4.05 -1.14 18.54
C GLY A 103 3.03 -2.09 17.90
N ALA A 104 1.90 -2.35 18.57
CA ALA A 104 0.88 -3.29 18.06
C ALA A 104 0.26 -2.89 16.71
N ARG A 105 0.22 -1.59 16.39
CA ARG A 105 -0.27 -1.06 15.10
C ARG A 105 0.85 -0.71 14.12
N ASN A 106 2.09 -1.12 14.43
CA ASN A 106 3.27 -0.79 13.65
C ASN A 106 3.55 -1.82 12.56
N TRP A 107 4.50 -1.50 11.67
CA TRP A 107 4.88 -2.39 10.59
C TRP A 107 5.18 -3.80 11.12
N SER A 108 4.52 -4.78 10.51
CA SER A 108 4.76 -6.18 10.77
C SER A 108 5.36 -6.80 9.50
N PRO A 109 6.51 -7.48 9.58
CA PRO A 109 7.06 -8.25 8.46
C PRO A 109 6.12 -9.35 7.94
N ALA A 110 5.07 -9.70 8.69
CA ALA A 110 4.03 -10.61 8.24
C ALA A 110 3.07 -9.96 7.23
N LEU A 111 2.95 -8.62 7.20
CA LEU A 111 2.05 -7.89 6.31
C LEU A 111 2.53 -8.02 4.86
N THR A 112 1.64 -8.48 3.97
CA THR A 112 1.88 -8.59 2.53
C THR A 112 1.52 -7.31 1.81
N ILE A 113 1.97 -7.13 0.56
CA ILE A 113 1.66 -5.94 -0.24
C ILE A 113 0.14 -5.79 -0.50
N PRO A 114 -0.61 -6.85 -0.89
CA PRO A 114 -2.08 -6.76 -0.95
C PRO A 114 -2.72 -6.42 0.40
N GLY A 115 -2.20 -6.97 1.51
CA GLY A 115 -2.67 -6.66 2.85
C GLY A 115 -2.41 -5.20 3.26
N LEU A 116 -1.27 -4.64 2.83
CA LEU A 116 -0.94 -3.23 2.99
C LEU A 116 -1.95 -2.35 2.24
N ILE A 117 -2.28 -2.66 0.99
CA ILE A 117 -3.30 -1.92 0.22
C ILE A 117 -4.65 -1.95 0.92
N MET A 118 -5.09 -3.11 1.41
CA MET A 118 -6.33 -3.20 2.18
C MET A 118 -6.30 -2.34 3.45
N SER A 119 -5.16 -2.28 4.12
CA SER A 119 -4.99 -1.42 5.30
C SER A 119 -5.02 0.07 4.94
N ILE A 120 -4.46 0.46 3.79
CA ILE A 120 -4.53 1.82 3.26
C ILE A 120 -5.98 2.20 2.94
N ILE A 121 -6.73 1.32 2.26
CA ILE A 121 -8.15 1.52 1.99
C ILE A 121 -8.91 1.75 3.30
N SER A 122 -8.68 0.91 4.31
CA SER A 122 -9.31 1.05 5.63
C SER A 122 -9.02 2.41 6.26
N ILE A 123 -7.79 2.92 6.16
CA ILE A 123 -7.40 4.24 6.66
C ILE A 123 -8.15 5.34 5.89
N LEU A 124 -8.17 5.29 4.56
CA LEU A 124 -8.84 6.32 3.73
C LEU A 124 -10.36 6.35 3.94
N THR A 125 -10.96 5.22 4.31
CA THR A 125 -12.40 5.13 4.60
C THR A 125 -12.74 5.47 6.05
N ASP A 126 -11.75 5.67 6.92
CA ASP A 126 -11.95 6.08 8.30
C ASP A 126 -12.22 7.59 8.36
N GLU A 127 -13.30 8.00 9.04
CA GLU A 127 -13.67 9.41 9.21
C GLU A 127 -12.60 10.20 9.96
N ASP A 128 -11.92 9.59 10.92
CA ASP A 128 -10.87 10.24 11.72
C ASP A 128 -9.64 10.58 10.87
N SER A 129 -9.46 9.91 9.73
CA SER A 129 -8.35 10.17 8.80
C SER A 129 -8.55 11.43 7.97
N LYS A 130 -9.75 12.00 7.92
CA LYS A 130 -10.10 13.10 7.02
C LYS A 130 -9.36 14.37 7.43
N ARG A 131 -8.72 15.05 6.47
CA ARG A 131 -8.14 16.37 6.73
C ARG A 131 -9.26 17.40 6.76
N ILE A 132 -9.38 18.10 7.89
CA ILE A 132 -10.33 19.20 8.10
C ILE A 132 -9.55 20.50 7.85
N TYR A 133 -10.09 21.37 6.98
CA TYR A 133 -9.55 22.70 6.69
C TYR A 133 -10.30 23.76 7.48
#